data_AF-A0A537Y429-F1
#
_entry.id   AF-A0A537Y429-F1
#
_cell.length_a   1.000
_cell.length_b   1.000
_cell.length_c   1.000
_cell.angle_alpha   90.00
_cell.angle_beta   90.00
_cell.angle_gamma   90.00
#
_symmetry.space_group_name_H-M   'P 1'
#
loop_
_entity.id
_entity.type
_entity.pdbx_description
1 polymer ?
#
loop_
_entity_poly.entity_id
_entity_poly.type
_entity_poly.pdbx_seq_one_letter_code
_entity_poly.pdbx_strand_id
1 'polypeptide(L)' 'GTRKEELITDPQVLKKMYVLRRILNPMGTMDAIDFLLDKLRNTKNNSEFFESMNT' A
#
# COMPACT_ATOMS: atom_id res chain seq x y z
N GLY A 1 -12.71 -0.42 -1.00
CA GLY A 1 -12.25 0.83 -0.37
C GLY A 1 -13.23 1.25 0.69
N THR A 2 -12.83 2.12 1.62
CA THR A 2 -13.69 2.66 2.68
C THR A 2 -14.26 4.00 2.25
N ARG A 3 -15.55 4.26 2.50
CA ARG A 3 -16.16 5.57 2.19
C ARG A 3 -15.59 6.64 3.10
N LYS A 4 -15.28 7.82 2.52
CA LYS A 4 -14.68 8.96 3.22
C LYS A 4 -13.37 8.61 3.95
N GLU A 5 -12.52 7.79 3.33
CA GLU A 5 -11.25 7.36 3.92
C GLU A 5 -10.29 8.52 4.21
N GLU A 6 -10.49 9.68 3.57
CA GLU A 6 -9.79 10.94 3.83
C GLU A 6 -10.04 11.55 5.21
N LEU A 7 -11.13 11.18 5.89
CA LEU A 7 -11.43 11.70 7.23
C LEU A 7 -10.72 10.92 8.35
N ILE A 8 -10.24 9.72 8.05
CA ILE A 8 -9.67 8.76 9.01
C ILE A 8 -8.21 8.43 8.72
N THR A 9 -7.67 8.97 7.64
CA THR A 9 -6.31 8.68 7.16
C THR A 9 -5.59 9.99 6.94
N ASP A 10 -4.33 10.06 7.38
CA ASP A 10 -3.49 11.20 7.07
C ASP A 10 -3.37 11.41 5.54
N PRO A 11 -3.46 12.65 5.03
CA PRO A 11 -3.43 12.93 3.59
C PRO A 11 -2.18 12.39 2.87
N GLN A 12 -1.02 12.32 3.55
CA GLN A 12 0.20 11.77 2.97
C GLN A 12 0.11 10.24 2.83
N VAL A 13 -0.40 9.57 3.86
CA VAL A 13 -0.59 8.11 3.84
C VAL A 13 -1.65 7.74 2.79
N LEU A 14 -2.72 8.52 2.68
CA LEU A 14 -3.77 8.30 1.68
C LEU A 14 -3.21 8.33 0.25
N LYS A 15 -2.33 9.30 -0.07
CA LYS A 15 -1.65 9.34 -1.37
C LYS A 15 -0.83 8.08 -1.64
N LYS A 16 -0.09 7.59 -0.64
CA LYS A 16 0.69 6.34 -0.76
C LYS A 16 -0.20 5.12 -0.96
N MET A 17 -1.35 5.05 -0.27
CA MET A 17 -2.35 3.99 -0.50
C MET A 17 -2.88 4.02 -1.94
N TYR A 18 -3.13 5.20 -2.52
CA TYR A 18 -3.56 5.29 -3.92
C TYR A 18 -2.49 4.80 -4.90
N VAL A 19 -1.20 5.13 -4.66
CA VAL A 19 -0.10 4.59 -5.46
C VAL A 19 -0.04 3.06 -5.35
N LEU A 20 -0.13 2.51 -4.14
CA LEU A 20 -0.17 1.07 -3.91
C LEU A 20 -1.32 0.41 -4.67
N ARG A 21 -2.54 0.95 -4.58
CA ARG A 21 -3.71 0.43 -5.32
C ARG A 21 -3.47 0.43 -6.83
N ARG A 22 -2.81 1.46 -7.37
CA ARG A 22 -2.48 1.53 -8.81
C ARG A 22 -1.47 0.47 -9.24
N ILE A 23 -0.52 0.11 -8.39
CA ILE A 23 0.46 -0.96 -8.64
C ILE A 23 -0.21 -2.33 -8.59
N LEU A 24 -1.13 -2.54 -7.65
CA LEU A 24 -1.82 -3.82 -7.46
C LEU A 24 -2.94 -4.07 -8.50
N ASN A 25 -3.61 -3.03 -8.98
CA ASN A 25 -4.73 -3.16 -9.94
C ASN A 25 -4.45 -3.97 -11.22
N PRO A 26 -3.29 -3.82 -11.90
CA PRO A 26 -2.98 -4.63 -13.08
C PRO A 26 -2.51 -6.05 -12.74
N MET A 27 -2.21 -6.35 -11.48
CA MET A 27 -1.76 -7.67 -11.04
C MET A 27 -2.96 -8.62 -10.85
N GLY A 28 -2.75 -9.91 -11.08
CA GLY A 28 -3.72 -10.93 -10.67
C GLY A 28 -3.85 -10.97 -9.15
N THR A 29 -5.01 -11.37 -8.63
CA THR A 29 -5.28 -11.39 -7.18
C THR A 29 -4.24 -12.17 -6.38
N MET A 30 -3.75 -13.32 -6.88
CA MET A 30 -2.70 -14.10 -6.22
C MET A 30 -1.36 -13.36 -6.24
N ASP A 31 -0.91 -12.93 -7.41
CA ASP A 31 0.36 -12.20 -7.57
C ASP A 31 0.41 -10.93 -6.72
N ALA A 32 -0.72 -10.22 -6.64
CA ALA A 32 -0.87 -9.01 -5.82
C ALA A 32 -0.70 -9.31 -4.31
N ILE A 33 -1.27 -10.42 -3.83
CA ILE A 33 -1.13 -10.84 -2.42
C ILE A 33 0.30 -11.28 -2.15
N ASP A 34 0.90 -12.08 -3.02
CA ASP A 34 2.28 -12.55 -2.84
C ASP A 34 3.28 -11.40 -2.86
N PHE A 35 3.13 -10.46 -3.80
CA PHE A 35 3.91 -9.22 -3.83
C PHE A 35 3.77 -8.42 -2.53
N LEU A 36 2.53 -8.25 -2.03
CA LEU A 36 2.29 -7.50 -0.82
C LEU A 36 2.92 -8.19 0.40
N LEU A 37 2.75 -9.51 0.53
CA LEU A 37 3.31 -10.28 1.63
C LEU A 37 4.84 -10.27 1.62
N ASP A 38 5.48 -10.39 0.45
CA ASP A 38 6.93 -10.30 0.32
C ASP A 38 7.44 -8.94 0.83
N LYS A 39 6.83 -7.83 0.40
CA LYS A 39 7.24 -6.49 0.84
C LYS A 39 6.98 -6.24 2.32
N LEU A 40 5.82 -6.65 2.84
CA LEU A 40 5.48 -6.46 4.24
C LEU A 40 6.42 -7.25 5.17
N ARG A 41 6.80 -8.48 4.81
CA ARG A 41 7.73 -9.31 5.60
C ARG A 41 9.12 -8.69 5.74
N ASN A 42 9.54 -7.88 4.77
CA ASN A 42 10.83 -7.20 4.77
C ASN A 42 10.84 -5.91 5.61
N THR A 43 9.71 -5.53 6.23
CA THR A 43 9.57 -4.30 7.00
C THR A 43 8.94 -4.57 8.37
N LYS A 44 9.32 -3.80 9.39
CA LYS A 44 8.80 -4.01 10.74
C LYS A 44 7.42 -3.38 10.94
N ASN A 45 7.11 -2.33 10.19
CA ASN A 45 5.86 -1.58 10.31
C ASN A 45 5.45 -0.96 8.96
N ASN A 46 4.20 -0.48 8.90
CA ASN A 46 3.63 0.10 7.68
C ASN A 46 4.33 1.40 7.26
N SER A 47 4.92 2.17 8.18
CA SER A 47 5.63 3.40 7.85
C SER A 47 6.88 3.08 7.03
N GLU A 48 7.69 2.11 7.48
CA GLU A 48 8.87 1.61 6.76
C GLU A 48 8.50 1.04 5.39
N PHE A 49 7.42 0.25 5.30
CA PHE A 49 6.89 -0.24 4.02
C PHE A 49 6.57 0.92 3.06
N PHE A 50 5.83 1.92 3.53
CA PHE A 50 5.45 3.08 2.74
C PHE A 50 6.63 4.02 2.42
N GLU A 51 7.73 3.96 3.15
CA GLU A 51 8.99 4.64 2.79
C GLU A 51 9.73 3.89 1.69
N SER A 52 9.82 2.56 1.79
CA SER A 52 10.48 1.71 0.78
C SER A 52 9.85 1.83 -0.62
N MET A 53 8.57 2.22 -0.70
CA MET A 53 7.87 2.48 -1.96
C MET A 53 8.22 3.80 -2.65
N ASN A 54 8.86 4.76 -1.96
CA ASN A 54 9.23 6.06 -2.54
C ASN A 54 10.65 6.07 -3.13
N THR A 55 11.27 4.89 -3.28
CA THR A 55 12.53 4.71 -4.02
C THR A 55 12.20 4.20 -5.42
#